data_AF-A0A9X3YPU6-F1
#
_entry.id   AF-A0A9X3YPU6-F1
#
_cell.length_a   1.000
_cell.length_b   1.000
_cell.length_c   1.000
_cell.angle_alpha   90.00
_cell.angle_beta   90.00
_cell.angle_gamma   90.00
#
_symmetry.space_group_name_H-M   'P 1'
#
loop_
_entity.id
_entity.type
_entity.pdbx_description
1 polymer ?
#
loop_
_entity_poly.entity_id
_entity_poly.type
_entity_poly.pdbx_seq_one_letter_code
_entity_poly.pdbx_strand_id
1 'polypeptide(L)' 'MKTANIKGAAVGLIVDGRLVYAKGFGYADHAGSIPVTPDTVFISRFRCATTSNGRRRR' A
#
# COMPACT_ATOMS: atom_id res chain seq x y z
N MET A 1 -1.79 -11.94 -8.10
CA MET A 1 -2.14 -10.60 -8.61
C MET A 1 -3.48 -10.59 -9.36
N LYS A 2 -3.62 -11.31 -10.48
CA LYS A 2 -4.88 -11.36 -11.25
C LYS A 2 -6.07 -11.87 -10.45
N THR A 3 -5.90 -12.94 -9.67
CA THR A 3 -6.97 -13.55 -8.86
C THR A 3 -7.45 -12.66 -7.71
N ALA A 4 -6.56 -11.80 -7.19
CA ALA A 4 -6.87 -10.87 -6.08
C ALA A 4 -7.28 -9.47 -6.57
N ASN A 5 -7.42 -9.28 -7.90
CA ASN A 5 -7.70 -8.00 -8.54
C ASN A 5 -6.74 -6.86 -8.12
N ILE A 6 -5.47 -7.19 -7.88
CA ILE A 6 -4.42 -6.22 -7.52
C ILE A 6 -3.73 -5.78 -8.82
N LYS A 7 -3.78 -4.48 -9.12
CA LYS A 7 -3.20 -3.89 -10.35
C LYS A 7 -1.67 -3.84 -10.32
N GLY A 8 -1.11 -3.47 -9.18
CA GLY A 8 0.32 -3.38 -8.97
C GLY A 8 0.69 -3.44 -7.49
N ALA A 9 1.90 -3.90 -7.21
CA ALA A 9 2.45 -3.96 -5.86
C ALA A 9 3.97 -3.86 -5.92
N ALA A 10 4.57 -3.15 -4.97
CA ALA A 10 6.00 -3.17 -4.71
C ALA A 10 6.29 -4.11 -3.53
N VAL A 11 7.29 -4.98 -3.67
CA VAL A 11 7.69 -5.95 -2.65
C VAL A 11 9.16 -5.77 -2.33
N GLY A 12 9.47 -5.60 -1.05
CA GLY A 12 10.84 -5.59 -0.51
C GLY A 12 11.04 -6.73 0.49
N LEU A 13 12.19 -7.42 0.40
CA LEU A 13 12.63 -8.42 1.39
C LEU A 13 13.85 -7.86 2.12
N ILE A 14 13.74 -7.77 3.44
CA ILE A 14 14.82 -7.35 4.32
C ILE A 14 15.27 -8.55 5.14
N VAL A 15 16.55 -8.86 5.08
CA VAL A 15 17.20 -9.92 5.88
C VAL A 15 18.36 -9.27 6.61
N ASP A 16 18.43 -9.48 7.93
CA ASP A 16 19.47 -8.91 8.80
C ASP A 16 19.63 -7.38 8.66
N GLY A 17 18.51 -6.67 8.52
CA GLY A 17 18.48 -5.21 8.36
C GLY A 17 18.97 -4.72 6.99
N ARG A 18 19.29 -5.61 6.04
CA ARG A 18 19.67 -5.26 4.67
C ARG A 18 18.56 -5.59 3.69
N LEU A 19 18.30 -4.66 2.77
CA LEU A 19 17.38 -4.89 1.66
C LEU A 19 18.06 -5.83 0.64
N VAL A 20 17.65 -7.09 0.63
CA VAL A 20 18.22 -8.13 -0.26
C VAL A 20 17.43 -8.30 -1.54
N TYR A 21 16.19 -7.82 -1.58
CA TYR A 21 15.35 -7.88 -2.77
C TYR A 21 14.35 -6.73 -2.75
N ALA A 22 14.20 -6.04 -3.89
CA ALA A 22 13.18 -5.03 -4.09
C ALA A 22 12.71 -5.07 -5.54
N LYS A 23 11.41 -5.30 -5.76
CA LYS A 23 10.84 -5.35 -7.11
C LYS A 23 9.40 -4.87 -7.12
N GLY A 24 9.09 -4.09 -8.16
CA GLY A 24 7.73 -3.74 -8.50
C GLY A 24 7.10 -4.76 -9.46
N PHE A 25 5.82 -5.04 -9.24
CA PHE A 25 5.03 -5.93 -10.07
C PHE A 25 3.75 -5.22 -10.50
N GLY A 26 3.33 -5.45 -11.75
CA GLY A 26 2.12 -4.84 -12.30
C GLY A 26 2.27 -3.35 -12.61
N TYR A 27 1.15 -2.63 -12.58
CA TYR A 27 1.06 -1.23 -12.99
C TYR A 27 0.58 -0.32 -11.86
N ALA A 28 1.18 0.87 -11.77
CA ALA A 28 0.88 1.89 -10.78
C ALA A 28 -0.41 2.67 -11.11
N ASP A 29 -0.83 2.65 -12.38
CA ASP A 29 -2.01 3.33 -12.87
C ASP A 29 -3.12 2.36 -13.32
N HIS A 30 -4.34 2.87 -13.39
CA HIS A 30 -5.49 2.08 -13.85
C HIS A 30 -5.45 1.76 -15.34
N ALA A 31 -4.82 2.62 -16.15
CA ALA A 31 -4.71 2.45 -17.59
C ALA A 31 -3.61 1.46 -17.99
N GLY A 32 -2.74 1.03 -17.06
CA GLY A 32 -1.66 0.08 -17.32
C GLY A 32 -0.47 0.69 -18.07
N SER A 33 -0.29 2.01 -17.98
CA SER A 33 0.74 2.74 -18.70
C SER A 33 2.05 2.86 -17.90
N ILE A 34 2.01 2.76 -16.57
CA ILE A 34 3.16 3.03 -15.71
C ILE A 34 3.51 1.76 -14.91
N PRO A 35 4.65 1.11 -15.19
CA PRO A 35 5.05 -0.06 -14.41
C PRO A 35 5.37 0.34 -12.97
N VAL A 36 5.00 -0.51 -12.01
CA VAL A 36 5.39 -0.32 -10.61
C VAL A 36 6.90 -0.51 -10.48
N THR A 37 7.55 0.42 -9.78
CA THR A 37 8.95 0.36 -9.35
C THR A 37 9.04 0.20 -7.83
N PRO A 38 10.20 -0.20 -7.28
CA PRO A 38 10.42 -0.20 -5.83
C PRO A 38 10.17 1.16 -5.17
N ASP A 39 10.38 2.26 -5.90
CA ASP A 39 10.21 3.63 -5.42
C ASP A 39 8.79 4.18 -5.63
N THR A 40 7.86 3.36 -6.14
CA THR A 40 6.48 3.78 -6.33
C THR A 40 5.80 4.02 -4.99
N VAL A 41 5.28 5.23 -4.78
CA VAL A 41 4.61 5.63 -3.54
C VAL A 41 3.15 5.19 -3.56
N PHE A 42 2.75 4.38 -2.57
CA PHE A 42 1.37 3.97 -2.34
C PHE A 42 0.79 4.70 -1.13
N ILE A 43 -0.36 5.36 -1.29
CA ILE A 43 -1.03 6.05 -0.18
C ILE A 43 -1.86 5.04 0.62
N SER A 44 -1.37 4.63 1.79
CA SER A 44 -2.17 3.88 2.76
C SER A 44 -3.01 4.85 3.58
N ARG A 45 -4.29 5.03 3.21
CA ARG A 45 -5.19 5.88 4.00
C ARG A 45 -5.66 5.14 5.25
N PHE A 46 -5.00 5.39 6.38
CA PHE A 46 -5.56 5.06 7.69
C PHE A 46 -6.54 6.15 8.11
N ARG A 47 -7.82 5.79 8.21
CA ARG A 47 -8.85 6.68 8.77
C ARG A 47 -9.02 6.33 10.25
N CYS A 48 -8.44 7.13 11.14
CA CYS A 48 -8.75 7.05 12.56
C CYS A 48 -10.14 7.66 12.79
N ALA A 49 -11.14 6.83 13.09
CA ALA A 49 -12.48 7.28 13.46
C ALA A 49 -12.62 7.22 14.98
N THR A 50 -12.38 8.35 15.66
CA THR A 50 -12.73 8.48 17.07
C THR A 50 -14.19 8.89 17.16
N THR A 51 -15.10 7.93 17.35
CA THR A 51 -16.47 8.24 17.77
C THR A 51 -16.45 8.50 19.27
N SER A 52 -16.10 9.72 19.69
CA SER A 52 -16.36 10.15 21.06
C SER A 52 -17.86 10.43 21.20
N ASN A 53 -18.65 9.39 21.43
CA ASN A 53 -20.04 9.56 21.87
C ASN A 53 -20.02 9.95 23.35
N GLY A 54 -19.68 11.21 23.60
CA GLY A 54 -19.68 11.83 24.92
C GLY A 54 -21.12 12.02 25.39
N ARG A 55 -21.61 11.01 26.11
CA ARG A 55 -22.81 11.01 26.95
C ARG A 55 -22.79 12.27 27.83
N ARG A 56 -23.47 13.33 27.39
CA ARG A 56 -23.62 14.58 28.13
C ARG A 56 -24.59 14.31 29.28
N ARG A 57 -24.04 13.99 30.45
CA ARG A 57 -24.80 13.99 31.71
C ARG A 57 -25.20 15.44 32.01
N ARG A 58 -26.50 15.70 32.05
CA ARG A 58 -27.17 16.50 33.09
C ARG A 58 -28.65 16.15 33.09
#